data_AF-A0A810KUI4-F1
#
_entry.id   AF-A0A810KUI4-F1
#
_cell.length_a   1.000
_cell.length_b   1.000
_cell.length_c   1.000
_cell.angle_alpha   90.00
_cell.angle_beta   90.00
_cell.angle_gamma   90.00
#
_symmetry.space_group_name_H-M   'P 1'
#
loop_
_entity.id
_entity.type
_entity.pdbx_description
1 polymer ?
#
loop_
_entity_poly.entity_id
_entity_poly.type
_entity_poly.pdbx_seq_one_letter_code
_entity_poly.pdbx_strand_id
1 'polypeptide(L)'
;MSTLNDEIVREALAQLDGWQGDRRGIHRTLEITDSEHAELTERIKVVADAMRLRPDLHRAGDHTEIDLDPVDGHLLSTAQIALAARIEAAYRSIAGPTSPAGPERLAQLRLPRIWQRWRRHAGGSVADPN
;
A
#
# COMPACT_ATOMS: atom_id res chain seq x y z
N MET A 1 -7.34 -14.87 -9.99
CA MET A 1 -6.83 -13.53 -9.64
C MET A 1 -6.82 -12.70 -10.90
N SER A 2 -7.52 -11.56 -10.94
CA SER A 2 -7.47 -10.66 -12.10
C SER A 2 -6.14 -9.91 -12.09
N THR A 3 -5.29 -10.17 -13.08
CA THR A 3 -4.05 -9.44 -13.31
C THR A 3 -4.39 -8.04 -13.85
N LEU A 4 -3.64 -7.02 -13.43
CA LEU A 4 -3.86 -5.64 -13.88
C LEU A 4 -3.05 -5.37 -15.15
N ASN A 5 -3.62 -4.58 -16.06
CA ASN A 5 -2.87 -4.05 -17.20
C ASN A 5 -2.13 -2.76 -16.80
N ASP A 6 -1.19 -2.33 -17.63
CA ASP A 6 -0.31 -1.19 -17.34
C ASP A 6 -1.07 0.13 -17.14
N GLU A 7 -2.18 0.32 -17.86
CA GLU A 7 -3.04 1.50 -17.72
C GLU A 7 -3.64 1.58 -16.32
N ILE A 8 -4.26 0.49 -15.85
CA ILE A 8 -4.90 0.45 -14.53
C ILE A 8 -3.86 0.58 -13.42
N VAL A 9 -2.68 -0.02 -13.58
CA VAL A 9 -1.58 0.15 -12.61
C VAL A 9 -1.15 1.60 -12.56
N ARG A 10 -0.96 2.26 -13.71
CA ARG A 10 -0.59 3.68 -13.77
C ARG A 10 -1.65 4.59 -13.13
N GLU A 11 -2.93 4.37 -13.40
CA GLU A 11 -4.03 5.12 -12.79
C GLU A 11 -4.12 4.92 -11.27
N ALA A 12 -3.82 3.71 -10.79
CA ALA A 12 -3.75 3.42 -9.36
C ALA A 12 -2.55 4.11 -8.70
N LEU A 13 -1.36 4.02 -9.31
CA LEU A 13 -0.15 4.68 -8.83
C LEU A 13 -0.28 6.20 -8.82
N ALA A 14 -1.00 6.79 -9.78
CA ALA A 14 -1.28 8.23 -9.78
C ALA A 14 -2.06 8.71 -8.54
N GLN A 15 -2.71 7.80 -7.79
CA GLN A 15 -3.42 8.09 -6.55
C GLN A 15 -2.64 7.66 -5.29
N LEU A 16 -1.49 7.00 -5.45
CA LEU A 16 -0.62 6.52 -4.37
C LEU A 16 0.65 7.35 -4.35
N ASP A 17 0.66 8.38 -3.51
CA ASP A 17 1.72 9.39 -3.50
C ASP A 17 3.11 8.76 -3.33
N GLY A 18 3.96 9.00 -4.34
CA GLY A 18 5.36 8.56 -4.42
C GLY A 18 5.60 7.05 -4.52
N TRP A 19 4.57 6.24 -4.74
CA TRP A 19 4.73 4.88 -5.24
C TRP A 19 5.11 4.90 -6.72
N GLN A 20 6.05 4.05 -7.11
CA GLN A 20 6.58 3.97 -8.48
C GLN A 20 6.62 2.51 -8.94
N GLY A 21 6.65 2.28 -10.25
CA GLY A 21 6.76 0.94 -10.83
C GLY A 21 5.73 0.67 -11.93
N ASP A 22 5.50 -0.62 -12.20
CA ASP A 22 4.62 -1.09 -13.26
C ASP A 22 3.92 -2.42 -12.87
N ARG A 23 3.27 -3.09 -13.82
CA ARG A 23 2.59 -4.36 -13.59
C ARG A 23 3.50 -5.52 -13.15
N ARG A 24 4.81 -5.35 -13.11
CA ARG A 24 5.80 -6.33 -12.65
C ARG A 24 6.24 -6.10 -11.21
N GLY A 25 5.89 -4.96 -10.63
CA GLY A 25 6.37 -4.60 -9.31
C GLY A 25 6.19 -3.12 -9.05
N ILE A 26 5.93 -2.78 -7.79
CA ILE A 26 5.86 -1.38 -7.35
C ILE A 26 6.68 -1.22 -6.09
N HIS A 27 7.31 -0.06 -5.95
CA HIS A 27 8.20 0.25 -4.85
C HIS A 27 7.89 1.62 -4.25
N ARG A 28 8.28 1.80 -3.00
CA ARG A 28 8.18 3.06 -2.25
C ARG A 28 9.40 3.24 -1.35
N THR A 29 9.96 4.44 -1.35
CA THR A 29 10.98 4.86 -0.38
C THR A 29 10.38 5.90 0.56
N LEU A 30 10.55 5.71 1.87
CA LEU A 30 10.03 6.55 2.93
C LEU A 30 11.16 7.04 3.84
N GLU A 31 11.23 8.33 4.10
CA GLU A 31 12.13 8.92 5.11
C GLU A 31 11.43 8.89 6.47
N ILE A 32 11.83 7.97 7.34
CA ILE A 32 11.25 7.76 8.67
C ILE A 32 12.34 7.40 9.68
N THR A 33 12.09 7.62 10.96
CA THR A 33 13.00 7.20 12.03
C THR A 33 12.96 5.69 12.24
N ASP A 34 13.95 5.14 12.96
CA ASP A 34 14.00 3.70 13.26
C ASP A 34 12.79 3.23 14.09
N SER A 35 12.28 4.10 14.97
CA SER A 35 11.08 3.82 15.76
C SER A 35 9.83 3.74 14.88
N GLU A 36 9.67 4.70 13.96
CA GLU A 36 8.57 4.71 12.99
C GLU A 36 8.68 3.54 12.00
N HIS A 37 9.90 3.18 11.58
CA HIS A 37 10.16 1.99 10.76
C HIS A 37 9.70 0.71 11.46
N ALA A 38 10.04 0.52 12.74
CA ALA A 38 9.62 -0.66 13.49
C ALA A 38 8.09 -0.73 13.61
N GLU A 39 7.44 0.39 13.94
CA GLU A 39 5.98 0.46 14.04
C GLU A 39 5.29 0.18 12.69
N LEU A 40 5.81 0.77 11.62
CA LEU A 40 5.29 0.58 10.26
C LEU A 40 5.44 -0.88 9.84
N THR A 41 6.60 -1.47 10.07
CA THR A 41 6.89 -2.87 9.73
C THR A 41 5.91 -3.83 10.40
N GLU A 42 5.62 -3.66 11.69
CA GLU A 42 4.66 -4.51 12.39
C GLU A 42 3.24 -4.37 11.85
N ARG A 43 2.79 -3.14 11.58
CA ARG A 43 1.47 -2.92 10.96
C ARG A 43 1.38 -3.54 9.57
N ILE A 44 2.43 -3.42 8.77
CA ILE A 44 2.48 -3.98 7.42
C ILE A 44 2.44 -5.51 7.48
N LYS A 45 3.22 -6.14 8.37
CA LYS A 45 3.19 -7.60 8.56
C LYS A 45 1.77 -8.09 8.86
N VAL A 46 1.08 -7.49 9.82
CA VAL A 46 -0.29 -7.90 10.20
C VAL A 46 -1.25 -7.82 9.00
N VAL A 47 -1.19 -6.73 8.23
CA VAL A 47 -2.05 -6.54 7.06
C VAL A 47 -1.67 -7.50 5.92
N ALA A 48 -0.38 -7.66 5.66
CA ALA A 48 0.13 -8.53 4.61
C ALA A 48 -0.22 -9.99 4.87
N ASP A 49 -0.08 -10.46 6.11
CA ASP A 49 -0.49 -11.81 6.53
C ASP A 49 -1.99 -12.05 6.30
N ALA A 50 -2.84 -11.09 6.70
CA ALA A 50 -4.28 -11.16 6.46
C ALA A 50 -4.64 -11.23 4.96
N MET A 51 -3.79 -10.65 4.10
CA MET A 51 -3.93 -10.66 2.64
C MET A 51 -3.18 -11.82 1.97
N ARG A 52 -2.41 -12.62 2.72
CA ARG A 52 -1.48 -13.65 2.24
C ARG A 52 -0.49 -13.13 1.20
N LEU A 53 0.00 -11.91 1.41
CA LEU A 53 1.02 -11.26 0.60
C LEU A 53 2.33 -11.17 1.38
N ARG A 54 3.45 -11.07 0.66
CA ARG A 54 4.78 -10.91 1.25
C ARG A 54 5.45 -9.68 0.64
N PRO A 55 5.25 -8.49 1.21
CA PRO A 55 6.03 -7.32 0.85
C PRO A 55 7.48 -7.50 1.30
N ASP A 56 8.43 -6.97 0.53
CA ASP A 56 9.79 -6.78 0.99
C ASP A 56 9.91 -5.39 1.65
N LEU A 57 10.58 -5.34 2.79
CA LEU A 57 10.80 -4.11 3.54
C LEU A 57 12.25 -4.09 3.95
N HIS A 58 12.98 -3.08 3.47
CA HIS A 58 14.38 -2.90 3.77
C HIS A 58 14.63 -1.55 4.45
N ARG A 59 15.42 -1.57 5.52
CA ARG A 59 15.91 -0.35 6.18
C ARG A 59 17.30 -0.05 5.67
N ALA A 60 17.49 1.14 5.10
CA ALA A 60 18.78 1.63 4.65
C ALA A 60 19.01 3.02 5.25
N GLY A 61 19.83 3.10 6.29
CA GLY A 61 20.11 4.37 6.96
C GLY A 61 18.85 5.05 7.51
N ASP A 62 18.54 6.24 6.98
CA ASP A 62 17.40 7.09 7.34
C ASP A 62 16.13 6.81 6.53
N HIS A 63 16.18 5.89 5.57
CA HIS A 63 15.06 5.56 4.72
C HIS A 63 14.64 4.09 4.82
N THR A 64 13.39 3.85 4.45
CA THR A 64 12.77 2.54 4.37
C THR A 64 12.27 2.33 2.96
N GLU A 65 12.78 1.29 2.32
CA GLU A 65 12.37 0.82 1.01
C GLU A 65 11.32 -0.28 1.21
N ILE A 66 10.28 -0.23 0.38
CA ILE A 66 9.17 -1.17 0.40
C ILE A 66 8.93 -1.61 -1.03
N ASP A 67 9.07 -2.91 -1.28
CA ASP A 67 8.86 -3.52 -2.59
C ASP A 67 7.68 -4.49 -2.54
N LEU A 68 6.78 -4.34 -3.51
CA LEU A 68 5.60 -5.18 -3.68
C LEU A 68 5.70 -5.94 -4.99
N ASP A 69 6.65 -6.85 -5.05
CA ASP A 69 6.84 -7.69 -6.23
C ASP A 69 5.88 -8.88 -6.23
N PRO A 70 5.30 -9.21 -7.40
CA PRO A 70 4.56 -10.44 -7.60
C PRO A 70 5.49 -11.64 -7.45
N VAL A 71 5.04 -12.62 -6.68
CA VAL A 71 5.71 -13.91 -6.54
C VAL A 71 5.76 -14.62 -7.92
N ASP A 72 6.83 -15.34 -8.20
CA ASP A 72 7.00 -16.21 -9.37
C ASP A 72 6.81 -15.53 -10.75
N GLY A 73 7.16 -14.24 -10.86
CA GLY A 73 7.10 -13.51 -12.14
C GLY A 73 5.67 -13.26 -12.64
N HIS A 74 4.68 -13.35 -11.74
CA HIS A 74 3.31 -13.00 -12.04
C HIS A 74 3.15 -11.49 -12.31
N LEU A 75 1.98 -11.09 -12.79
CA LEU A 75 1.64 -9.67 -12.90
C LEU A 75 0.99 -9.20 -11.60
N LEU A 76 1.16 -7.90 -11.36
CA LEU A 76 0.62 -7.20 -10.22
C LEU A 76 -0.90 -7.36 -10.18
N SER A 77 -1.38 -7.74 -9.01
CA SER A 77 -2.78 -8.02 -8.72
C SER A 77 -3.43 -6.85 -8.00
N THR A 78 -4.76 -6.79 -8.03
CA THR A 78 -5.52 -5.82 -7.22
C THR A 78 -5.18 -5.91 -5.73
N ALA A 79 -4.79 -7.08 -5.23
CA ALA A 79 -4.41 -7.26 -3.83
C ALA A 79 -3.11 -6.50 -3.49
N GLN A 80 -2.12 -6.48 -4.38
CA GLN A 80 -0.87 -5.73 -4.16
C GLN A 80 -1.10 -4.21 -4.18
N ILE A 81 -1.92 -3.70 -5.12
CA ILE A 81 -2.34 -2.30 -5.09
C ILE A 81 -3.08 -1.95 -3.79
N ALA A 82 -3.97 -2.85 -3.32
CA ALA A 82 -4.69 -2.64 -2.07
C ALA A 82 -3.76 -2.69 -0.84
N LEU A 83 -2.68 -3.46 -0.88
CA LEU A 83 -1.66 -3.48 0.17
C LEU A 83 -0.85 -2.17 0.15
N ALA A 84 -0.39 -1.71 -1.01
CA ALA A 84 0.30 -0.43 -1.18
C ALA A 84 -0.49 0.73 -0.57
N ALA A 85 -1.80 0.74 -0.83
CA ALA A 85 -2.67 1.78 -0.35
C ALA A 85 -2.94 1.71 1.17
N ARG A 86 -2.91 0.51 1.77
CA ARG A 86 -2.95 0.33 3.23
C ARG A 86 -1.64 0.72 3.89
N ILE A 87 -0.50 0.42 3.26
CA ILE A 87 0.83 0.86 3.68
C ILE A 87 0.86 2.40 3.74
N GLU A 88 0.40 3.06 2.69
CA GLU A 88 0.33 4.53 2.63
C GLU A 88 -0.55 5.11 3.75
N ALA A 89 -1.71 4.52 4.02
CA ALA A 89 -2.57 4.95 5.13
C ALA A 89 -1.91 4.74 6.51
N ALA A 90 -1.21 3.62 6.70
CA ALA A 90 -0.47 3.33 7.93
C ALA A 90 0.69 4.31 8.11
N TYR A 91 1.46 4.59 7.05
CA TYR A 91 2.54 5.56 7.04
C TYR A 91 2.04 6.95 7.46
N ARG A 92 0.98 7.47 6.83
CA ARG A 92 0.40 8.78 7.18
C ARG A 92 -0.08 8.87 8.63
N SER A 93 -0.47 7.75 9.23
CA SER A 93 -0.87 7.70 10.63
C SER A 93 0.31 7.70 11.59
N ILE A 94 1.46 7.14 11.19
CA ILE A 94 2.69 7.06 12.00
C ILE A 94 3.45 8.37 11.89
N ALA A 95 3.72 8.79 10.65
CA ALA A 95 4.36 10.05 10.31
C ALA A 95 3.39 11.24 10.40
N GLY A 96 2.43 11.22 11.34
CA GLY A 96 1.50 12.33 11.60
C GLY A 96 2.24 13.68 11.74
N PRO A 97 1.58 14.85 11.72
CA PRO A 97 2.21 16.16 11.48
C PRO A 97 3.25 16.56 12.55
N THR A 98 4.44 15.97 12.52
CA THR A 98 5.59 16.31 13.32
C THR A 98 6.59 16.99 12.41
N SER A 99 6.17 18.13 11.89
CA SER A 99 7.09 19.17 11.46
C SER A 99 6.54 20.52 11.94
N PRO A 100 7.34 21.40 12.56
CA PRO A 100 6.95 22.78 12.87
C PRO A 100 6.72 23.66 11.62
N ALA A 101 6.67 23.08 10.41
CA ALA A 101 6.36 23.78 9.17
C ALA A 101 4.91 23.55 8.71
N GLY A 102 4.02 24.45 9.15
CA GLY A 102 2.91 24.98 8.33
C GLY A 102 1.59 24.18 8.26
N PRO A 103 0.44 24.78 8.60
CA PRO A 103 -0.89 24.17 8.49
C PRO A 103 -1.43 23.95 7.06
N GLU A 104 -0.60 24.04 6.01
CA GLU A 104 -1.05 24.08 4.61
C GLU A 104 -1.16 22.72 3.92
N ARG A 105 -1.00 21.59 4.64
CA ARG A 105 -1.20 20.24 4.09
C ARG A 105 -2.56 19.61 4.40
N LEU A 106 -3.43 20.30 5.14
CA LEU A 106 -4.71 19.75 5.63
C LEU A 106 -5.91 19.95 4.67
N ALA A 107 -5.70 20.45 3.45
CA ALA A 107 -6.79 20.68 2.50
C ALA A 107 -7.11 19.51 1.54
N GLN A 108 -6.40 18.38 1.59
CA GLN A 108 -6.51 17.32 0.55
C GLN A 108 -7.16 16.00 1.01
N LEU A 109 -7.86 16.00 2.15
CA LEU A 109 -8.70 14.87 2.57
C LEU A 109 -10.02 14.84 1.79
N ARG A 110 -9.97 14.32 0.56
CA ARG A 110 -11.09 13.62 -0.07
C ARG A 110 -10.61 12.24 -0.50
N LEU A 111 -10.97 11.23 0.28
CA LEU A 111 -10.89 9.84 -0.16
C LEU A 111 -11.57 9.73 -1.55
N PRO A 112 -10.90 9.17 -2.58
CA PRO A 112 -11.52 9.02 -3.90
C PRO A 112 -12.78 8.16 -3.81
N ARG A 113 -13.85 8.57 -4.51
CA ARG A 113 -15.19 7.92 -4.47
C ARG A 113 -15.18 6.42 -4.79
N ILE A 114 -14.13 5.92 -5.44
CA ILE A 114 -13.94 4.51 -5.82
C ILE A 114 -13.78 3.62 -4.59
N TRP A 115 -13.28 4.14 -3.47
CA TRP A 115 -13.05 3.41 -2.23
C TRP A 115 -14.31 3.00 -1.47
N GLN A 116 -15.48 3.60 -1.78
CA GLN A 116 -16.77 3.14 -1.24
C GLN A 116 -17.34 1.94 -2.01
N ARG A 117 -16.91 1.71 -3.26
CA ARG A 117 -17.44 0.64 -4.13
C ARG A 117 -16.90 -0.75 -3.76
N TRP A 118 -15.68 -0.83 -3.25
CA TRP A 118 -15.01 -2.11 -2.95
C TRP A 118 -15.44 -2.77 -1.62
N ARG A 119 -16.14 -2.05 -0.74
CA ARG A 119 -16.78 -2.65 0.45
C ARG A 119 -17.85 -3.69 0.12
N ARG A 120 -18.35 -3.72 -1.13
CA ARG A 120 -19.42 -4.64 -1.57
C ARG A 120 -18.91 -5.91 -2.26
N HIS A 121 -17.62 -5.99 -2.63
CA HIS A 121 -17.06 -7.18 -3.31
C HIS A 121 -16.13 -8.04 -2.44
N ALA A 122 -15.77 -7.60 -1.23
CA ALA A 122 -14.98 -8.38 -0.28
C ALA A 122 -15.82 -9.30 0.63
N GLY A 123 -17.07 -9.58 0.24
CA GLY A 123 -17.96 -10.49 0.97
C GLY A 123 -18.69 -11.40 -0.01
N GLY A 124 -18.24 -12.66 -0.11
CA GLY A 124 -18.99 -13.72 -0.78
C GLY A 124 -18.11 -14.72 -1.53
N SER A 125 -17.61 -15.74 -0.84
CA SER A 125 -18.19 -17.10 -0.93
C SER A 125 -17.31 -18.06 -0.13
N VAL A 126 -17.71 -18.32 1.11
CA VAL A 126 -17.39 -19.57 1.78
C VAL A 126 -18.16 -20.65 1.03
N ALA A 127 -17.44 -21.66 0.55
CA ALA A 127 -18.06 -22.88 0.06
C ALA A 127 -18.63 -23.64 1.26
N ASP A 128 -19.92 -23.97 1.20
CA ASP A 128 -20.51 -25.03 2.02
C ASP A 128 -20.76 -26.24 1.11
N PRO A 129 -20.33 -27.44 1.49
CA PRO A 129 -20.60 -28.66 0.75
C PRO A 129 -21.94 -29.26 1.19
N ASN A 130 -22.78 -29.62 0.22
CA ASN A 130 -23.60 -30.82 0.28
C ASN A 130 -23.91 -31.32 -1.13
#